data_AF-A0A3B0UV62-F1
#
_entry.id   AF-A0A3B0UV62-F1
#
_cell.length_a   1.000
_cell.length_b   1.000
_cell.length_c   1.000
_cell.angle_alpha   90.00
_cell.angle_beta   90.00
_cell.angle_gamma   90.00
#
_symmetry.space_group_name_H-M   'P 1'
#
loop_
_entity.id
_entity.type
_entity.pdbx_description
1 polymer ?
#
loop_
_entity_poly.entity_id
_entity_poly.type
_entity_poly.pdbx_seq_one_letter_code
_entity_poly.pdbx_strand_id
1 'polypeptide(L)'
;MHWFHRKERKIKQKIREAFGKPKTVDFDLDAIRYYADGNKKESFQILTDKVCDDLNFNDLFSYVDRTSSAVGQQRLYDRMHRIPDDRKALDILEKWITRFEKNELLRTDIRYHLQNLAGRDAYYLCDLFQAPKIKPPKWLPLAYVLSFTNLLATILMIFTPQYLFLVILVTIANAILHYLNKKNIYTYLYSMPQLLNLYRTVKKLFSFDFLRNSGEIST
;
A
#
# COMPACT_ATOMS: atom_id res chain seq x y z
N MET A 1 7.07 -27.72 13.93
CA MET A 1 6.33 -27.97 12.68
C MET A 1 4.80 -28.00 12.87
N HIS A 2 4.26 -28.80 13.81
CA HIS A 2 2.81 -29.01 14.00
C HIS A 2 1.97 -27.74 14.30
N TRP A 3 2.56 -26.75 14.99
CA TRP A 3 1.86 -25.51 15.38
C TRP A 3 1.54 -24.59 14.18
N PHE A 4 2.45 -24.47 13.21
CA PHE A 4 2.26 -23.61 12.03
C PHE A 4 1.10 -24.10 11.16
N HIS A 5 1.02 -25.40 10.90
CA HIS A 5 -0.10 -25.99 10.16
C HIS A 5 -1.43 -25.83 10.88
N ARG A 6 -1.45 -25.87 12.22
CA ARG A 6 -2.66 -25.61 13.00
C ARG A 6 -3.12 -24.16 12.87
N LYS A 7 -2.19 -23.19 12.90
CA LYS A 7 -2.51 -21.76 12.72
C LYS A 7 -3.04 -21.48 11.32
N GLU A 8 -2.37 -21.99 10.28
CA GLU A 8 -2.82 -21.85 8.89
C GLU A 8 -4.23 -22.41 8.68
N ARG A 9 -4.50 -23.64 9.17
CA ARG A 9 -5.83 -24.26 9.05
C ARG A 9 -6.92 -23.40 9.70
N LYS A 10 -6.65 -22.84 10.88
CA LYS A 10 -7.60 -21.93 11.55
C LYS A 10 -7.87 -20.65 10.75
N ILE A 11 -6.84 -20.06 10.14
CA ILE A 11 -6.99 -18.86 9.31
C ILE A 11 -7.82 -19.19 8.06
N LYS A 12 -7.49 -20.28 7.37
CA LYS A 12 -8.25 -20.74 6.19
C LYS A 12 -9.71 -21.06 6.52
N GLN A 13 -9.97 -21.65 7.68
CA GLN A 13 -11.34 -21.88 8.14
C GLN A 13 -12.10 -20.56 8.33
N LYS A 14 -11.52 -19.55 8.99
CA LYS A 14 -12.12 -18.22 9.11
C LYS A 14 -12.38 -17.56 7.76
N ILE A 15 -11.46 -17.72 6.79
CA ILE A 15 -11.64 -17.19 5.42
C ILE A 15 -12.88 -17.80 4.75
N ARG A 16 -13.10 -19.11 4.92
CA ARG A 16 -14.27 -19.81 4.39
C ARG A 16 -15.56 -19.32 5.03
N GLU A 17 -15.58 -19.25 6.36
CA GLU A 17 -16.74 -18.78 7.12
C GLU A 17 -17.12 -17.33 6.85
N ALA A 18 -16.14 -16.49 6.49
CA ALA A 18 -16.33 -15.10 6.14
C ALA A 18 -16.66 -14.87 4.64
N PHE A 19 -16.74 -15.93 3.82
CA PHE A 19 -17.10 -15.77 2.41
C PHE A 19 -18.54 -15.25 2.27
N GLY A 20 -18.75 -14.27 1.38
CA GLY A 20 -20.04 -13.63 1.12
C GLY A 20 -20.49 -12.61 2.18
N LYS A 21 -20.03 -12.73 3.43
CA LYS A 21 -20.47 -11.87 4.53
C LYS A 21 -19.89 -10.45 4.47
N PRO A 22 -20.69 -9.39 4.72
CA PRO A 22 -20.20 -8.03 4.91
C PRO A 22 -19.07 -7.93 5.91
N LYS A 23 -18.11 -7.06 5.60
CA LYS A 23 -17.07 -6.68 6.56
C LYS A 23 -17.71 -5.80 7.63
N THR A 24 -17.32 -6.00 8.88
CA THR A 24 -17.74 -5.18 10.03
C THR A 24 -16.58 -4.31 10.55
N VAL A 25 -15.52 -4.15 9.75
CA VAL A 25 -14.36 -3.33 10.11
C VAL A 25 -14.61 -1.90 9.66
N ASP A 26 -13.92 -0.97 10.32
CA ASP A 26 -13.85 0.40 9.86
C ASP A 26 -13.00 0.52 8.58
N PHE A 27 -13.41 1.39 7.67
CA PHE A 27 -12.76 1.58 6.38
C PHE A 27 -12.02 2.91 6.36
N ASP A 28 -10.72 2.85 6.11
CA ASP A 28 -9.90 4.03 5.86
C ASP A 28 -10.12 4.50 4.41
N LEU A 29 -11.27 5.13 4.16
CA LEU A 29 -11.72 5.52 2.82
C LEU A 29 -10.74 6.48 2.14
N ASP A 30 -10.07 7.35 2.90
CA ASP A 30 -9.03 8.25 2.38
C ASP A 30 -7.85 7.45 1.82
N ALA A 31 -7.34 6.47 2.59
CA ALA A 31 -6.24 5.62 2.13
C ALA A 31 -6.65 4.70 0.95
N ILE A 32 -7.91 4.28 0.91
CA ILE A 32 -8.46 3.45 -0.17
C ILE A 32 -8.62 4.26 -1.46
N ARG A 33 -9.18 5.47 -1.37
CA ARG A 33 -9.44 6.36 -2.51
C ARG A 33 -8.15 6.91 -3.12
N TYR A 34 -7.10 7.07 -2.33
CA TYR A 34 -5.82 7.65 -2.76
C TYR A 34 -5.26 7.05 -4.06
N TYR A 35 -5.35 5.73 -4.26
CA TYR A 35 -4.93 5.09 -5.51
C TYR A 35 -5.75 5.54 -6.73
N ALA A 36 -7.06 5.69 -6.56
CA ALA A 36 -8.00 6.09 -7.61
C ALA A 36 -7.76 7.55 -8.05
N ASP A 37 -7.47 8.44 -7.09
CA ASP A 37 -7.16 9.85 -7.35
C ASP A 37 -5.83 10.02 -8.10
N GLY A 38 -4.84 9.18 -7.80
CA GLY A 38 -3.53 9.18 -8.48
C GLY A 38 -3.53 8.46 -9.83
N ASN A 39 -4.54 7.64 -10.12
CA ASN A 39 -4.62 6.86 -11.35
C ASN A 39 -5.06 7.74 -12.53
N LYS A 40 -4.30 7.72 -13.63
CA LYS A 40 -4.58 8.51 -14.85
C LYS A 40 -4.96 7.64 -16.04
N LYS A 41 -5.33 6.39 -15.81
CA LYS A 41 -5.77 5.49 -16.88
C LYS A 41 -7.00 6.05 -17.57
N GLU A 42 -7.02 5.99 -18.90
CA GLU A 42 -8.18 6.36 -19.70
C GLU A 42 -9.38 5.46 -19.36
N SER A 43 -10.56 6.07 -19.35
CA SER A 43 -11.83 5.42 -19.04
C SER A 43 -12.97 6.25 -19.61
N PHE A 44 -14.02 5.58 -20.07
CA PHE A 44 -15.25 6.20 -20.59
C PHE A 44 -15.79 7.28 -19.67
N GLN A 45 -15.84 6.97 -18.38
CA GLN A 45 -16.32 7.90 -17.37
C GLN A 45 -15.66 7.63 -16.02
N ILE A 46 -15.30 8.71 -15.33
CA ILE A 46 -14.90 8.69 -13.92
C ILE A 46 -16.05 9.34 -13.15
N LEU A 47 -16.51 8.70 -12.08
CA LEU A 47 -17.56 9.28 -11.24
C LEU A 47 -17.03 10.58 -10.61
N THR A 48 -17.87 11.62 -10.58
CA THR A 48 -17.52 12.87 -9.89
C THR A 48 -17.87 12.76 -8.41
N ASP A 49 -17.25 13.58 -7.56
CA ASP A 49 -17.56 13.61 -6.12
C ASP A 49 -19.06 13.77 -5.86
N LYS A 50 -19.71 14.66 -6.62
CA LYS A 50 -21.17 14.88 -6.51
C LYS A 50 -21.98 13.61 -6.82
N VAL A 51 -21.60 12.87 -7.86
CA VAL A 51 -22.28 11.61 -8.21
C VAL A 51 -22.02 10.55 -7.15
N CYS A 52 -20.81 10.51 -6.59
CA CYS A 52 -20.47 9.60 -5.50
C CYS A 52 -21.31 9.90 -4.24
N ASP A 53 -21.50 11.18 -3.92
CA ASP A 53 -22.35 11.61 -2.81
C ASP A 53 -23.83 11.25 -3.07
N ASP A 54 -24.36 11.57 -4.25
CA ASP A 54 -25.75 11.26 -4.63
C ASP A 54 -26.07 9.75 -4.58
N LEU A 55 -25.07 8.90 -4.86
CA LEU A 55 -25.19 7.44 -4.84
C LEU A 55 -24.85 6.79 -3.49
N ASN A 56 -24.46 7.57 -2.48
CA ASN A 56 -23.85 7.05 -1.24
C ASN A 56 -22.74 6.02 -1.54
N PHE A 57 -21.85 6.36 -2.47
CA PHE A 57 -20.86 5.43 -3.04
C PHE A 57 -19.96 4.79 -1.99
N ASN A 58 -19.58 5.53 -0.95
CA ASN A 58 -18.75 5.02 0.14
C ASN A 58 -19.43 3.90 0.94
N ASP A 59 -20.74 4.02 1.17
CA ASP A 59 -21.53 2.98 1.84
C ASP A 59 -21.71 1.76 0.95
N LEU A 60 -21.97 1.98 -0.34
CA LEU A 60 -22.03 0.92 -1.34
C LEU A 60 -20.70 0.16 -1.41
N PHE A 61 -19.58 0.88 -1.46
CA PHE A 61 -18.25 0.29 -1.48
C PHE A 61 -17.99 -0.55 -0.22
N SER A 62 -18.26 0.00 0.97
CA SER A 62 -18.13 -0.69 2.26
C SER A 62 -18.99 -1.96 2.29
N TYR A 63 -20.19 -1.91 1.73
CA TYR A 63 -21.08 -3.05 1.61
C TYR A 63 -20.58 -4.11 0.62
N VAL A 64 -20.00 -3.72 -0.52
CA VAL A 64 -19.56 -4.65 -1.57
C VAL A 64 -18.18 -5.26 -1.28
N ASP A 65 -17.30 -4.55 -0.59
CA ASP A 65 -15.91 -4.96 -0.43
C ASP A 65 -15.75 -6.28 0.34
N ARG A 66 -15.19 -7.30 -0.33
CA ARG A 66 -14.81 -8.61 0.24
C ARG A 66 -13.32 -8.91 0.05
N THR A 67 -12.54 -7.93 -0.36
CA THR A 67 -11.10 -8.09 -0.61
C THR A 67 -10.36 -8.51 0.66
N SER A 68 -9.21 -9.16 0.51
CA SER A 68 -8.41 -9.65 1.64
C SER A 68 -7.10 -8.88 1.82
N SER A 69 -6.90 -7.79 1.06
CA SER A 69 -5.70 -6.94 1.08
C SER A 69 -6.07 -5.46 0.91
N ALA A 70 -5.27 -4.58 1.50
CA ALA A 70 -5.41 -3.12 1.37
C ALA A 70 -5.30 -2.65 -0.09
N VAL A 71 -4.32 -3.20 -0.82
CA VAL A 71 -4.15 -2.96 -2.27
C VAL A 71 -5.35 -3.46 -3.08
N GLY A 72 -6.00 -4.55 -2.62
CA GLY A 72 -7.24 -5.04 -3.21
C GLY A 72 -8.39 -4.05 -3.04
N GLN A 73 -8.50 -3.42 -1.87
CA GLN A 73 -9.49 -2.38 -1.59
C GLN A 73 -9.28 -1.17 -2.50
N GLN A 74 -8.04 -0.67 -2.58
CA GLN A 74 -7.65 0.42 -3.49
C GLN A 74 -8.03 0.12 -4.94
N ARG A 75 -7.70 -1.09 -5.42
CA ARG A 75 -8.02 -1.51 -6.79
C ARG A 75 -9.51 -1.69 -7.04
N LEU A 76 -10.26 -2.22 -6.06
CA LEU A 76 -11.71 -2.37 -6.17
C LEU A 76 -12.40 -1.01 -6.20
N TYR A 77 -12.00 -0.09 -5.34
CA TYR A 77 -12.53 1.27 -5.29
C TYR A 77 -12.31 2.00 -6.62
N ASP A 78 -11.06 2.03 -7.12
CA ASP A 78 -10.73 2.61 -8.43
C ASP A 78 -11.55 2.00 -9.57
N ARG A 79 -11.79 0.68 -9.54
CA ARG A 79 -12.62 0.01 -10.55
C ARG A 79 -14.10 0.38 -10.44
N MET A 80 -14.66 0.45 -9.24
CA MET A 80 -16.06 0.85 -9.05
C MET A 80 -16.29 2.33 -9.39
N HIS A 81 -15.25 3.16 -9.23
CA HIS A 81 -15.27 4.59 -9.50
C HIS A 81 -15.08 4.94 -11.00
N ARG A 82 -14.77 3.93 -11.84
CA ARG A 82 -14.48 4.12 -13.27
C ARG A 82 -15.30 3.17 -14.13
N ILE A 83 -15.99 3.75 -15.11
CA ILE A 83 -16.70 3.00 -16.15
C ILE A 83 -15.72 2.77 -17.31
N PRO A 84 -15.42 1.51 -17.69
CA PRO A 84 -14.48 1.22 -18.76
C PRO A 84 -15.09 1.46 -20.16
N ASP A 85 -14.24 1.81 -21.13
CA ASP A 85 -14.64 1.95 -22.55
C ASP A 85 -14.88 0.61 -23.25
N ASP A 86 -14.19 -0.45 -22.80
CA ASP A 86 -14.31 -1.79 -23.36
C ASP A 86 -14.91 -2.80 -22.37
N ARG A 87 -15.53 -3.84 -22.93
CA ARG A 87 -16.03 -4.98 -22.16
C ARG A 87 -15.01 -6.09 -21.95
N LYS A 88 -13.87 -6.06 -22.65
CA LYS A 88 -12.87 -7.16 -22.58
C LYS A 88 -12.39 -7.37 -21.16
N ALA A 89 -12.13 -6.29 -20.42
CA ALA A 89 -11.73 -6.37 -19.02
C ALA A 89 -12.81 -6.98 -18.11
N LEU A 90 -14.09 -6.80 -18.44
CA LEU A 90 -15.23 -7.37 -17.71
C LEU A 90 -15.39 -8.86 -18.02
N ASP A 91 -15.24 -9.27 -19.28
CA ASP A 91 -15.33 -10.69 -19.68
C ASP A 91 -14.26 -11.54 -18.98
N ILE A 92 -13.05 -11.01 -18.80
CA ILE A 92 -11.97 -11.66 -18.05
C ILE A 92 -12.37 -11.80 -16.57
N LEU A 93 -12.99 -10.77 -16.00
CA LEU A 93 -13.44 -10.78 -14.62
C LEU A 93 -14.54 -11.83 -14.41
N GLU A 94 -15.50 -11.94 -15.32
CA GLU A 94 -16.57 -12.96 -15.26
C GLU A 94 -16.00 -14.39 -15.29
N LYS A 95 -14.97 -14.62 -16.12
CA LYS A 95 -14.24 -15.90 -16.13
C LYS A 95 -13.58 -16.19 -14.79
N TRP A 96 -12.95 -15.19 -14.17
CA TRP A 96 -12.33 -15.33 -12.86
C TRP A 96 -13.36 -15.58 -11.75
N ILE A 97 -14.48 -14.85 -11.76
CA ILE A 97 -15.61 -15.03 -10.81
C ILE A 97 -16.11 -16.47 -10.89
N THR A 98 -16.47 -16.94 -12.09
CA THR A 98 -16.96 -18.31 -12.33
C THR A 98 -15.97 -19.36 -11.81
N ARG A 99 -14.67 -19.13 -11.98
CA ARG A 99 -13.62 -20.05 -11.51
C ARG A 99 -13.52 -20.07 -9.98
N PHE A 100 -13.56 -18.92 -9.32
CA PHE A 100 -13.48 -18.81 -7.86
C PHE A 100 -14.76 -19.26 -7.15
N GLU A 101 -15.91 -19.16 -7.82
CA GLU A 101 -17.17 -19.74 -7.33
C GLU A 101 -17.11 -21.26 -7.34
N LYS A 102 -16.62 -21.86 -8.43
CA LYS A 102 -16.55 -23.33 -8.58
C LYS A 102 -15.46 -23.99 -7.73
N ASN A 103 -14.42 -23.26 -7.33
CA ASN A 103 -13.27 -23.83 -6.61
C ASN A 103 -13.00 -23.10 -5.29
N GLU A 104 -13.65 -23.56 -4.22
CA GLU A 104 -13.49 -23.02 -2.87
C GLU A 104 -12.05 -23.15 -2.34
N LEU A 105 -11.37 -24.27 -2.59
CA LEU A 105 -10.00 -24.49 -2.11
C LEU A 105 -9.06 -23.44 -2.69
N LEU A 106 -9.12 -23.25 -4.01
CA LEU A 106 -8.35 -22.24 -4.73
C LEU A 106 -8.64 -20.84 -4.20
N ARG A 107 -9.92 -20.48 -4.08
CA ARG A 107 -10.35 -19.19 -3.54
C ARG A 107 -9.80 -18.95 -2.13
N THR A 108 -9.86 -19.96 -1.28
CA THR A 108 -9.39 -19.88 0.11
C THR A 108 -7.87 -19.70 0.17
N ASP A 109 -7.12 -20.44 -0.64
CA ASP A 109 -5.66 -20.37 -0.68
C ASP A 109 -5.16 -19.02 -1.20
N ILE A 110 -5.79 -18.47 -2.23
CA ILE A 110 -5.46 -17.14 -2.74
C ILE A 110 -5.77 -16.07 -1.69
N ARG A 111 -6.97 -16.10 -1.09
CA ARG A 111 -7.32 -15.16 -0.01
C ARG A 111 -6.35 -15.26 1.17
N TYR A 112 -5.90 -16.47 1.51
CA TYR A 112 -4.92 -16.69 2.56
C TYR A 112 -3.58 -15.99 2.26
N HIS A 113 -3.07 -16.10 1.03
CA HIS A 113 -1.85 -15.40 0.65
C HIS A 113 -2.02 -13.87 0.58
N LEU A 114 -3.18 -13.39 0.11
CA LEU A 114 -3.48 -11.96 0.04
C LEU A 114 -3.55 -11.28 1.42
N GLN A 115 -3.86 -12.02 2.49
CA GLN A 115 -3.85 -11.46 3.86
C GLN A 115 -2.48 -10.90 4.29
N ASN A 116 -1.39 -11.33 3.65
CA ASN A 116 -0.07 -10.75 3.90
C ASN A 116 0.00 -9.25 3.53
N LEU A 117 -0.96 -8.77 2.72
CA LEU A 117 -1.09 -7.39 2.29
C LEU A 117 -2.34 -6.71 2.90
N ALA A 118 -2.88 -7.24 4.00
CA ALA A 118 -4.04 -6.66 4.69
C ALA A 118 -3.67 -5.53 5.67
N GLY A 119 -2.40 -5.38 6.01
CA GLY A 119 -1.94 -4.35 6.95
C GLY A 119 -2.10 -2.94 6.38
N ARG A 120 -2.36 -1.96 7.24
CA ARG A 120 -2.55 -0.54 6.86
C ARG A 120 -1.37 0.01 6.05
N ASP A 121 -0.15 -0.40 6.37
CA ASP A 121 1.04 0.03 5.65
C ASP A 121 1.03 -0.36 4.16
N ALA A 122 0.27 -1.39 3.78
CA ALA A 122 0.17 -1.82 2.39
C ALA A 122 -0.62 -0.82 1.52
N TYR A 123 -1.35 0.14 2.11
CA TYR A 123 -1.93 1.27 1.37
C TYR A 123 -0.86 2.17 0.75
N TYR A 124 0.30 2.33 1.38
CA TYR A 124 1.40 3.15 0.85
C TYR A 124 2.12 2.48 -0.33
N LEU A 125 1.81 1.21 -0.65
CA LEU A 125 2.44 0.53 -1.78
C LEU A 125 2.20 1.26 -3.11
N CYS A 126 1.05 1.92 -3.28
CA CYS A 126 0.76 2.70 -4.49
C CYS A 126 1.69 3.92 -4.63
N ASP A 127 2.17 4.51 -3.54
CA ASP A 127 3.12 5.62 -3.58
C ASP A 127 4.42 5.26 -4.32
N LEU A 128 4.86 4.01 -4.22
CA LEU A 128 6.07 3.55 -4.93
C LEU A 128 5.92 3.66 -6.46
N PHE A 129 4.70 3.60 -6.98
CA PHE A 129 4.41 3.55 -8.42
C PHE A 129 3.77 4.83 -8.96
N GLN A 130 2.97 5.52 -8.14
CA GLN A 130 2.21 6.72 -8.55
C GLN A 130 2.82 8.03 -8.06
N ALA A 131 3.53 8.02 -6.93
CA ALA A 131 4.07 9.27 -6.39
C ALA A 131 5.22 9.78 -7.28
N PRO A 132 5.37 11.12 -7.40
CA PRO A 132 6.53 11.68 -8.06
C PRO A 132 7.81 11.19 -7.38
N LYS A 133 8.84 10.86 -8.17
CA LYS A 133 10.15 10.45 -7.64
C LYS A 133 10.61 11.48 -6.61
N ILE A 134 10.81 11.03 -5.36
CA ILE A 134 11.29 11.87 -4.27
C ILE A 134 12.63 12.44 -4.71
N LYS A 135 12.67 13.75 -4.91
CA LYS A 135 13.92 14.45 -5.19
C LYS A 135 14.59 14.75 -3.85
N PRO A 136 15.91 14.55 -3.72
CA PRO A 136 16.62 14.97 -2.52
C PRO A 136 16.35 16.48 -2.31
N PRO A 137 16.07 16.91 -1.07
CA PRO A 137 15.84 18.32 -0.82
C PRO A 137 17.08 19.13 -1.21
N LYS A 138 16.88 20.33 -1.75
CA LYS A 138 18.00 21.21 -2.16
C LYS A 138 18.96 21.55 -1.01
N TRP A 139 18.48 21.48 0.23
CA TRP A 139 19.23 21.72 1.46
C TRP A 139 19.93 20.45 2.01
N LEU A 140 19.85 19.30 1.34
CA LEU A 140 20.55 18.08 1.79
C LEU A 140 22.07 18.28 1.97
N PRO A 141 22.79 19.00 1.08
CA PRO A 141 24.21 19.29 1.30
C PRO A 141 24.45 20.09 2.58
N LEU A 142 23.55 21.02 2.92
CA LEU A 142 23.63 21.80 4.15
C LEU A 142 23.51 20.89 5.38
N ALA A 143 22.64 19.87 5.37
CA ALA A 143 22.55 18.91 6.46
C ALA A 143 23.85 18.10 6.66
N TYR A 144 24.56 17.76 5.58
CA TYR A 144 25.87 17.11 5.68
C TYR A 144 26.92 18.04 6.27
N VAL A 145 26.94 19.31 5.84
CA VAL A 145 27.84 20.32 6.41
C VAL A 145 27.56 20.50 7.91
N LEU A 146 26.29 20.68 8.32
CA LEU A 146 25.93 20.78 9.73
C LEU A 146 26.36 19.56 10.54
N SER A 147 26.16 18.35 10.00
CA SER A 147 26.56 17.11 10.69
C SER A 147 28.07 17.00 10.85
N PHE A 148 28.83 17.39 9.82
CA PHE A 148 30.29 17.45 9.86
C PHE A 148 30.79 18.52 10.84
N THR A 149 30.20 19.72 10.81
CA THR A 149 30.50 20.80 11.76
C THR A 149 30.20 20.36 13.19
N ASN A 150 29.11 19.63 13.42
CA ASN A 150 28.78 19.12 14.76
C ASN A 150 29.83 18.11 15.27
N LEU A 151 30.26 17.19 14.39
CA LEU A 151 31.32 16.23 14.71
C LEU A 151 32.63 16.95 15.05
N LEU A 152 33.04 17.91 14.21
CA LEU A 152 34.27 18.68 14.42
C LEU A 152 34.21 19.50 15.72
N ALA A 153 33.09 20.16 15.99
CA ALA A 153 32.88 20.92 17.22
C ALA A 153 32.92 20.04 18.47
N THR A 154 32.40 18.82 18.38
CA THR A 154 32.45 17.83 19.47
C THR A 154 33.89 17.39 19.76
N ILE A 155 34.73 17.22 18.73
CA ILE A 155 36.15 16.90 18.91
C ILE A 155 36.90 18.10 19.53
N LEU A 156 36.65 19.32 19.04
CA LEU A 156 37.29 20.54 19.55
C LEU A 156 36.89 20.88 20.99
N MET A 157 35.70 20.43 21.42
CA MET A 157 35.22 20.58 22.80
C MET A 157 36.18 19.93 23.82
N ILE A 158 36.87 18.85 23.45
CA ILE A 158 37.85 18.16 24.32
C ILE A 158 39.01 19.09 24.70
N PHE A 159 39.43 19.94 23.76
CA PHE A 159 40.55 20.86 23.96
C PHE A 159 40.09 22.21 24.51
N THR A 160 38.84 22.60 24.24
CA THR A 160 38.33 23.96 24.46
C THR A 160 36.83 23.92 24.77
N PRO A 161 36.41 24.13 26.02
CA PRO A 161 35.02 23.92 26.44
C PRO A 161 34.01 24.92 25.84
N GLN A 162 34.47 26.07 25.34
CA GLN A 162 33.63 27.09 24.68
C GLN A 162 32.88 26.57 23.44
N TYR A 163 33.36 25.50 22.80
CA TYR A 163 32.67 24.88 21.66
C TYR A 163 31.37 24.15 22.04
N LEU A 164 31.09 23.97 23.35
CA LEU A 164 29.83 23.39 23.83
C LEU A 164 28.60 24.14 23.29
N PHE A 165 28.61 25.47 23.31
CA PHE A 165 27.50 26.27 22.79
C PHE A 165 27.27 26.06 21.29
N LEU A 166 28.37 25.89 20.54
CA LEU A 166 28.31 25.64 19.09
C LEU A 166 27.73 24.24 18.81
N VAL A 167 28.15 23.22 19.57
CA VAL A 167 27.57 21.87 19.48
C VAL A 167 26.06 21.89 19.74
N ILE A 168 25.62 22.59 20.80
CA ILE A 168 24.19 22.70 21.13
C ILE A 168 23.42 23.36 19.98
N LEU A 169 23.90 24.50 19.49
CA LEU A 169 23.25 25.25 18.42
C LEU A 169 23.13 24.43 17.12
N VAL A 170 24.24 23.81 16.69
CA VAL A 170 24.27 23.00 15.46
C VAL A 170 23.41 21.75 15.62
N THR A 171 23.37 21.14 16.81
CA THR A 171 22.52 19.98 17.09
C THR A 171 21.03 20.33 16.99
N ILE A 172 20.61 21.48 17.52
CA ILE A 172 19.22 21.96 17.39
C ILE A 172 18.87 22.17 15.91
N ALA A 173 19.72 22.87 15.17
CA ALA A 173 19.49 23.12 13.74
C ALA A 173 19.42 21.80 12.94
N ASN A 174 20.30 20.83 13.24
CA ASN A 174 20.29 19.52 12.59
C ASN A 174 19.03 18.71 12.95
N ALA A 175 18.57 18.80 14.20
CA ALA A 175 17.34 18.15 14.65
C ALA A 175 16.10 18.72 13.93
N ILE A 176 16.03 20.04 13.74
CA ILE A 176 14.95 20.70 12.97
C ILE A 176 14.96 20.21 11.52
N LEU A 177 16.12 20.25 10.85
CA LEU A 177 16.25 19.77 9.47
C LEU A 177 15.88 18.30 9.34
N HIS A 178 16.31 17.45 10.27
CA HIS A 178 15.93 16.05 10.32
C HIS A 178 14.40 15.87 10.43
N TYR A 179 13.74 16.62 11.32
CA TYR A 179 12.30 16.55 11.50
C TYR A 179 11.51 17.06 10.29
N LEU A 180 12.05 18.04 9.55
CA LEU A 180 11.48 18.48 8.29
C LEU A 180 11.64 17.42 7.19
N ASN A 181 12.77 16.69 7.14
CA ASN A 181 12.97 15.61 6.17
C ASN A 181 12.14 14.36 6.46
N LYS A 182 11.82 14.16 7.74
CA LYS A 182 11.15 12.98 8.27
C LYS A 182 9.88 12.65 7.49
N LYS A 183 9.11 13.67 7.07
CA LYS A 183 7.91 13.50 6.24
C LYS A 183 8.19 12.90 4.85
N ASN A 184 9.30 13.27 4.20
CA ASN A 184 9.68 12.75 2.88
C ASN A 184 10.19 11.31 2.95
N ILE A 185 10.87 10.94 4.04
CA ILE A 185 11.48 9.61 4.18
C ILE A 185 10.45 8.57 4.63
N TYR A 186 9.45 8.94 5.44
CA TYR A 186 8.52 7.97 6.02
C TYR A 186 7.68 7.22 4.99
N THR A 187 7.14 7.89 3.98
CA THR A 187 6.37 7.24 2.91
C THR A 187 7.16 6.12 2.26
N TYR A 188 8.49 6.29 2.10
CA TYR A 188 9.36 5.26 1.56
C TYR A 188 9.69 4.15 2.58
N LEU A 189 9.99 4.53 3.84
CA LEU A 189 10.31 3.56 4.90
C LEU A 189 9.17 2.56 5.17
N TYR A 190 7.92 3.01 5.11
CA TYR A 190 6.77 2.12 5.31
C TYR A 190 6.46 1.25 4.08
N SER A 191 6.68 1.78 2.87
CA SER A 191 6.37 1.08 1.62
C SER A 191 7.37 -0.03 1.27
N MET A 192 8.65 0.13 1.65
CA MET A 192 9.70 -0.83 1.27
C MET A 192 9.53 -2.25 1.86
N PRO A 193 9.21 -2.43 3.16
CA PRO A 193 8.86 -3.75 3.69
C PRO A 193 7.63 -4.35 2.98
N GLN A 194 6.68 -3.51 2.60
CA GLN A 194 5.47 -3.95 1.91
C GLN A 194 5.74 -4.40 0.48
N LEU A 195 6.75 -3.84 -0.20
CA LEU A 195 7.22 -4.34 -1.49
C LEU A 195 7.75 -5.78 -1.40
N LEU A 196 8.45 -6.13 -0.32
CA LEU A 196 8.89 -7.51 -0.09
C LEU A 196 7.69 -8.44 0.17
N ASN A 197 6.70 -7.98 0.93
CA ASN A 197 5.46 -8.73 1.15
C ASN A 197 4.68 -8.93 -0.16
N LEU A 198 4.63 -7.90 -1.01
CA LEU A 198 4.05 -7.98 -2.35
C LEU A 198 4.76 -9.05 -3.17
N TYR A 199 6.09 -8.96 -3.28
CA TYR A 199 6.90 -9.91 -4.05
C TYR A 199 6.67 -11.36 -3.58
N ARG A 200 6.70 -11.61 -2.27
CA ARG A 200 6.44 -12.94 -1.70
C ARG A 200 5.03 -13.43 -2.02
N THR A 201 4.04 -12.55 -1.95
CA THR A 201 2.63 -12.86 -2.24
C THR A 201 2.45 -13.19 -3.71
N VAL A 202 2.97 -12.35 -4.61
CA VAL A 202 2.93 -12.56 -6.07
C VAL A 202 3.64 -13.86 -6.46
N LYS A 203 4.81 -14.16 -5.88
CA LYS A 203 5.51 -15.43 -6.11
C LYS A 203 4.65 -16.66 -5.75
N LYS A 204 3.84 -16.58 -4.70
CA LYS A 204 2.89 -17.63 -4.31
C LYS A 204 1.65 -17.66 -5.21
N LEU A 205 1.18 -16.51 -5.68
CA LEU A 205 0.05 -16.45 -6.60
C LEU A 205 0.41 -16.99 -8.00
N PHE A 206 1.63 -16.76 -8.46
CA PHE A 206 2.10 -17.31 -9.75
C PHE A 206 2.43 -18.81 -9.74
N SER A 207 2.39 -19.49 -8.58
CA SER A 207 2.40 -20.96 -8.59
C SER A 207 1.06 -21.58 -9.00
N PHE A 208 0.00 -20.76 -9.13
CA PHE A 208 -1.26 -21.22 -9.70
C PHE A 208 -1.26 -20.95 -11.22
N ASP A 209 -1.25 -22.02 -12.02
CA ASP A 209 -1.06 -21.96 -13.49
C ASP A 209 -2.03 -20.99 -14.19
N PHE A 210 -3.28 -20.93 -13.73
CA PHE A 210 -4.28 -20.04 -14.34
C PHE A 210 -3.98 -18.56 -14.15
N LEU A 211 -3.35 -18.15 -13.02
CA LEU A 211 -2.94 -16.76 -12.81
C LEU A 211 -1.70 -16.43 -13.63
N ARG A 212 -0.78 -17.39 -13.77
CA ARG A 212 0.41 -17.23 -14.62
C ARG A 212 0.03 -16.99 -16.08
N ASN A 213 -0.92 -17.75 -16.60
CA ASN A 213 -1.39 -17.62 -17.98
C ASN A 213 -2.32 -16.42 -18.21
N SER A 214 -2.80 -15.77 -17.15
CA SER A 214 -3.66 -14.59 -17.24
C SER A 214 -2.91 -13.27 -17.41
N GLY A 215 -1.58 -13.26 -17.20
CA GLY A 215 -0.72 -12.08 -17.34
C GLY A 215 -0.68 -11.52 -18.77
N GLU A 216 -0.94 -12.36 -19.78
CA GLU A 216 -1.03 -11.96 -21.19
C GLU A 216 -2.30 -11.17 -21.52
N ILE A 217 -3.29 -11.11 -20.62
CA ILE A 217 -4.60 -10.48 -20.89
C ILE A 217 -4.75 -9.11 -20.20
N SER A 218 -3.68 -8.58 -19.59
CA SER A 218 -3.72 -7.32 -18.82
C SER A 218 -2.87 -6.17 -19.37
N THR A 219 -2.29 -6.34 -20.56
CA THR A 219 -1.70 -5.26 -21.36
C THR A 219 -2.68 -4.75 -22.39
#